data_AF-A0A150F9B1-F1
#
_entry.id   AF-A0A150F9B1-F1
#
_cell.length_a   1.000
_cell.length_b   1.000
_cell.length_c   1.000
_cell.angle_alpha   90.00
_cell.angle_beta   90.00
_cell.angle_gamma   90.00
#
_symmetry.space_group_name_H-M   'P 1'
#
loop_
_entity.id
_entity.type
_entity.pdbx_description
1 polymer ?
#
loop_
_entity_poly.entity_id
_entity_poly.type
_entity_poly.pdbx_seq_one_letter_code
_entity_poly.pdbx_strand_id
1 'polypeptide(L)'
;MDSEETVNHEEVQQEFNLVLLLLLLLSRQQSGDHSALRRQLVMSKELGIPVSRVNLINGSTLQNVIVKEVLSDLAVFQNPLNNTRSNVAISSIVSWGAF
;
A
#
# COMPACT_ATOMS: atom_id res chain seq x y z
N MET A 1 -34.51 9.66 48.39
CA MET A 1 -33.94 10.52 47.34
C MET A 1 -32.66 9.82 46.94
N ASP A 2 -32.75 8.93 45.97
CA ASP A 2 -31.60 8.21 45.44
C ASP A 2 -31.52 8.57 43.97
N SER A 3 -30.55 9.43 43.65
CA SER A 3 -30.29 9.91 42.31
C SER A 3 -29.74 8.76 41.47
N GLU A 4 -30.54 8.26 40.54
CA GLU A 4 -30.04 7.41 39.46
C GLU A 4 -29.01 8.21 38.66
N GLU A 5 -27.76 7.78 38.76
CA GLU A 5 -26.63 8.26 37.98
C GLU A 5 -26.88 7.93 36.52
N THR A 6 -27.46 8.89 35.78
CA THR A 6 -27.63 8.81 34.34
C THR A 6 -26.25 8.84 33.70
N VAL A 7 -25.65 7.66 33.52
CA VAL A 7 -24.43 7.49 32.73
C VAL A 7 -24.68 8.16 31.37
N ASN A 8 -23.87 9.17 31.04
CA ASN A 8 -23.96 9.99 29.82
C ASN A 8 -23.94 9.12 28.55
N HIS A 9 -25.09 8.58 28.17
CA HIS A 9 -25.24 7.75 26.98
C HIS A 9 -24.84 8.48 25.70
N GLU A 10 -24.94 9.82 25.68
CA GLU A 10 -24.53 10.65 24.55
C GLU A 10 -23.01 10.70 24.35
N GLU A 11 -22.22 10.76 25.43
CA GLU A 11 -20.74 10.71 25.35
C GLU A 11 -20.28 9.34 24.83
N VAL A 12 -20.86 8.26 25.37
CA VAL A 12 -20.54 6.89 24.94
C VAL A 12 -20.90 6.67 23.46
N GLN A 13 -22.02 7.21 23.01
CA GLN A 13 -22.46 7.13 21.61
C GLN A 13 -21.52 7.93 20.68
N GLN A 14 -21.05 9.10 21.11
CA GLN A 14 -20.10 9.91 20.35
C GLN A 14 -18.74 9.22 20.23
N GLU A 15 -18.22 8.64 21.30
CA GLU A 15 -16.97 7.87 21.28
C GLU A 15 -17.08 6.65 20.38
N PHE A 16 -18.18 5.89 20.47
CA PHE A 16 -18.43 4.75 19.60
C PHE A 16 -18.48 5.15 18.11
N ASN A 17 -19.17 6.25 17.79
CA ASN A 17 -19.23 6.78 16.44
C ASN A 17 -17.87 7.25 15.94
N LEU A 18 -17.05 7.86 16.80
CA LEU A 18 -15.70 8.30 16.46
C LEU A 18 -14.79 7.11 16.15
N VAL A 19 -14.82 6.07 16.99
CA VAL A 19 -14.07 4.82 16.77
C VAL A 19 -14.51 4.12 15.49
N LEU A 20 -15.82 4.06 15.24
CA LEU A 20 -16.38 3.46 14.02
C LEU A 20 -15.95 4.24 12.76
N LEU A 21 -15.95 5.58 12.82
CA LEU A 21 -15.48 6.43 11.74
C LEU A 21 -13.98 6.23 11.47
N LEU A 22 -13.17 6.14 12.52
CA LEU A 22 -11.74 5.83 12.41
C LEU A 22 -11.52 4.46 11.73
N LEU A 23 -12.25 3.42 12.14
CA LEU A 23 -12.19 2.09 11.52
C LEU A 23 -12.60 2.11 10.04
N LEU A 24 -13.61 2.91 9.69
CA LEU A 24 -14.05 3.11 8.30
C LEU A 24 -13.00 3.86 7.45
N LEU A 25 -12.30 4.83 8.03
CA LEU A 25 -11.23 5.56 7.36
C LEU A 25 -10.01 4.67 7.12
N LEU A 26 -9.59 3.91 8.14
CA LEU A 26 -8.49 2.95 8.07
C LEU A 26 -8.73 1.84 7.04
N SER A 27 -9.97 1.34 6.94
CA SER A 27 -10.31 0.27 5.98
C SER A 27 -10.34 0.73 4.51
N ARG A 28 -10.58 2.02 4.24
CA ARG A 28 -10.60 2.56 2.87
C ARG A 28 -9.22 2.84 2.29
N GLN A 29 -8.19 3.01 3.12
CA GLN A 29 -6.89 3.46 2.65
C GLN A 29 -6.08 2.37 1.91
N GLN A 30 -6.30 1.10 2.21
CA GLN A 30 -5.50 0.01 1.63
C GLN A 30 -5.91 -0.40 0.22
N SER A 31 -7.18 -0.26 -0.17
CA SER A 31 -7.67 -0.83 -1.43
C SER A 31 -7.46 0.08 -2.65
N GLY A 32 -7.52 1.40 -2.46
CA GLY A 32 -7.35 2.37 -3.55
C GLY A 32 -5.92 2.47 -4.08
N ASP A 33 -4.94 2.49 -3.17
CA ASP A 33 -3.53 2.76 -3.51
C ASP A 33 -2.88 1.62 -4.29
N HIS A 34 -3.18 0.36 -3.93
CA HIS A 34 -2.64 -0.80 -4.64
C HIS A 34 -3.14 -0.89 -6.09
N SER A 35 -4.36 -0.41 -6.36
CA SER A 35 -4.91 -0.37 -7.72
C SER A 35 -4.19 0.65 -8.61
N ALA A 36 -3.86 1.82 -8.05
CA ALA A 36 -3.12 2.87 -8.74
C ALA A 36 -1.66 2.44 -8.99
N LEU A 37 -0.99 1.92 -7.95
CA LEU A 37 0.37 1.39 -8.05
C LEU A 37 0.45 0.28 -9.11
N ARG A 38 -0.47 -0.68 -9.08
CA ARG A 38 -0.53 -1.75 -10.08
C ARG A 38 -0.66 -1.18 -11.48
N ARG A 39 -1.53 -0.20 -11.70
CA ARG A 39 -1.70 0.45 -13.01
C ARG A 39 -0.40 1.09 -13.48
N GLN A 40 0.32 1.75 -12.59
CA GLN A 40 1.61 2.36 -12.92
C GLN A 40 2.69 1.31 -13.24
N LEU A 41 2.76 0.22 -12.47
CA LEU A 41 3.70 -0.88 -12.74
C LEU A 41 3.41 -1.55 -14.09
N VAL A 42 2.14 -1.76 -14.43
CA VAL A 42 1.72 -2.24 -15.75
C VAL A 42 2.18 -1.26 -16.82
N MET A 43 1.96 0.04 -16.64
CA MET A 43 2.41 1.04 -17.61
C MET A 43 3.93 1.04 -17.79
N SER A 44 4.70 0.94 -16.70
CA SER A 44 6.17 0.84 -16.79
C SER A 44 6.64 -0.43 -17.48
N LYS A 45 5.95 -1.56 -17.26
CA LYS A 45 6.22 -2.81 -17.98
C LYS A 45 6.01 -2.62 -19.48
N GLU A 46 4.86 -2.09 -19.90
CA GLU A 46 4.53 -1.91 -21.32
C GLU A 46 5.47 -0.91 -22.02
N LEU A 47 5.94 0.11 -21.29
CA LEU A 47 6.90 1.08 -21.82
C LEU A 47 8.38 0.61 -21.73
N GLY A 48 8.66 -0.48 -21.00
CA GLY A 48 10.01 -0.98 -20.77
C GLY A 48 10.93 0.01 -20.05
N ILE A 49 10.37 0.98 -19.32
CA ILE A 49 11.14 2.04 -18.66
C ILE A 49 11.81 1.47 -17.41
N PRO A 50 13.13 1.69 -17.22
CA PRO A 50 13.80 1.31 -15.99
C PRO A 50 13.30 2.15 -14.81
N VAL A 51 12.98 1.47 -13.73
CA VAL A 51 12.66 2.04 -12.43
C VAL A 51 13.95 2.19 -11.64
N SER A 52 14.30 3.44 -11.33
CA SER A 52 15.55 3.78 -10.63
C SER A 52 15.64 3.12 -9.26
N ARG A 53 14.54 3.15 -8.49
CA ARG A 53 14.49 2.57 -7.14
C ARG A 53 13.10 2.04 -6.80
N VAL A 54 13.04 0.91 -6.10
CA VAL A 54 11.84 0.36 -5.46
C VAL A 54 12.17 0.09 -3.99
N ASN A 55 11.45 0.73 -3.07
CA ASN A 55 11.64 0.56 -1.63
C ASN A 55 10.60 -0.41 -1.09
N LEU A 56 11.06 -1.40 -0.33
CA LEU A 56 10.22 -2.46 0.23
C LEU A 56 10.00 -2.26 1.72
N ILE A 57 8.89 -2.80 2.23
CA ILE A 57 8.50 -2.68 3.64
C ILE A 57 9.50 -3.34 4.60
N ASN A 58 10.28 -4.31 4.13
CA ASN A 58 11.35 -4.95 4.90
C ASN A 58 12.65 -4.13 4.97
N GLY A 59 12.66 -2.91 4.42
CA GLY A 59 13.83 -2.03 4.36
C GLY A 59 14.78 -2.31 3.18
N SER A 60 14.54 -3.36 2.40
CA SER A 60 15.33 -3.65 1.19
C SER A 60 14.98 -2.68 0.06
N THR A 61 15.95 -2.47 -0.84
CA THR A 61 15.76 -1.66 -2.04
C THR A 61 16.19 -2.40 -3.29
N LEU A 62 15.37 -2.31 -4.33
CA LEU A 62 15.75 -2.72 -5.68
C LEU A 62 16.19 -1.48 -6.45
N GLN A 63 17.31 -1.56 -7.17
CA GLN A 63 17.87 -0.44 -7.92
C GLN A 63 18.02 -0.79 -9.40
N ASN A 64 17.71 0.18 -10.26
CA ASN A 64 17.83 0.07 -11.71
C ASN A 64 17.17 -1.19 -12.26
N VAL A 65 15.90 -1.41 -11.90
CA VAL A 65 15.14 -2.59 -12.29
C VAL A 65 14.10 -2.27 -13.34
N ILE A 66 13.79 -3.22 -14.20
CA ILE A 66 12.68 -3.13 -15.16
C ILE A 66 11.56 -4.05 -14.68
N VAL A 67 10.32 -3.59 -14.81
CA VAL A 67 9.15 -4.42 -14.55
C VAL A 67 8.99 -5.42 -15.71
N LYS A 68 9.09 -6.71 -15.42
CA LYS A 68 8.90 -7.78 -16.42
C LYS A 68 7.47 -8.27 -16.46
N GLU A 69 6.89 -8.51 -15.29
CA GLU A 69 5.55 -9.06 -15.16
C GLU A 69 4.83 -8.38 -13.99
N VAL A 70 3.52 -8.22 -14.13
CA VAL A 70 2.64 -7.72 -13.07
C VAL A 70 1.42 -8.63 -13.03
N LEU A 71 1.30 -9.38 -11.94
CA LEU A 71 0.20 -10.28 -11.63
C LEU A 71 -0.79 -9.55 -10.71
N SER A 72 -1.75 -10.30 -10.13
CA SER A 72 -2.79 -9.72 -9.29
C SER A 72 -2.24 -9.05 -8.03
N ASP A 73 -1.26 -9.67 -7.38
CA ASP A 73 -0.67 -9.28 -6.09
C ASP A 73 0.87 -9.28 -6.11
N LEU A 74 1.48 -9.61 -7.25
CA LEU A 74 2.93 -9.76 -7.41
C LEU A 74 3.44 -8.93 -8.58
N ALA A 75 4.58 -8.28 -8.40
CA ALA A 75 5.37 -7.66 -9.46
C ALA A 75 6.74 -8.34 -9.56
N VAL A 76 7.14 -8.64 -10.79
CA VAL A 76 8.43 -9.25 -11.09
C VAL A 76 9.34 -8.17 -11.67
N PHE A 77 10.40 -7.87 -10.93
CA PHE A 77 11.44 -6.93 -11.32
C PHE A 77 12.66 -7.69 -11.84
N GLN A 78 13.32 -7.17 -12.86
CA GLN A 78 14.59 -7.69 -13.34
C GLN A 78 15.61 -6.57 -13.43
N ASN A 79 16.78 -6.78 -12.84
CA ASN A 79 17.92 -5.91 -13.06
C ASN A 79 18.56 -6.26 -14.43
N PRO A 80 18.62 -5.33 -15.38
CA PRO A 80 19.14 -5.60 -16.73
C PRO A 80 20.66 -5.78 -16.76
N LEU A 81 21.40 -5.32 -15.75
CA LEU A 81 22.86 -5.43 -15.70
C LEU A 81 23.33 -6.84 -15.36
N ASN A 82 22.61 -7.52 -14.46
CA ASN A 82 22.99 -8.84 -13.96
C ASN A 82 21.91 -9.92 -14.16
N ASN A 83 20.81 -9.58 -14.84
CA ASN A 83 19.65 -10.45 -15.08
C ASN A 83 18.99 -11.05 -13.81
N THR A 84 19.28 -10.49 -12.64
CA THR A 84 18.67 -10.96 -11.38
C THR A 84 17.19 -10.61 -11.37
N ARG A 85 16.34 -11.58 -11.07
CA ARG A 85 14.90 -11.40 -10.90
C ARG A 85 14.52 -11.30 -9.44
N SER A 86 13.62 -10.39 -9.13
CA SER A 86 13.07 -10.17 -7.79
C SER A 86 11.56 -10.20 -7.85
N ASN A 87 10.96 -11.17 -7.17
CA ASN A 87 9.51 -11.32 -7.06
C ASN A 87 9.07 -10.58 -5.81
N VAL A 88 8.26 -9.54 -5.99
CA VAL A 88 7.88 -8.61 -4.92
C VAL A 88 6.37 -8.54 -4.85
N ALA A 89 5.81 -8.79 -3.65
CA ALA A 89 4.40 -8.57 -3.43
C ALA A 89 4.08 -7.08 -3.59
N ILE A 90 3.03 -6.72 -4.33
CA ILE A 90 2.64 -5.32 -4.56
C ILE A 90 2.33 -4.63 -3.23
N SER A 91 1.79 -5.36 -2.26
CA SER A 91 1.54 -4.90 -0.89
C SER A 91 2.81 -4.56 -0.09
N SER A 92 3.97 -5.09 -0.51
CA SER A 92 5.25 -4.85 0.14
C SER A 92 6.00 -3.64 -0.42
N ILE A 93 5.51 -3.02 -1.50
CA ILE A 93 6.12 -1.84 -2.11
C ILE A 93 5.66 -0.60 -1.35
N VAL A 94 6.60 0.11 -0.74
CA VAL A 94 6.34 1.35 -0.01
C VAL A 94 6.40 2.55 -0.94
N SER A 95 7.39 2.58 -1.83
CA SER A 95 7.54 3.63 -2.84
C SER A 95 8.39 3.14 -4.01
N TRP A 96 8.26 3.78 -5.17
CA TRP A 96 8.98 3.43 -6.38
C TRP A 96 9.18 4.65 -7.28
N GLY A 97 10.21 4.63 -8.13
CA GLY A 97 10.53 5.71 -9.07
C GLY A 97 11.85 6.43 -8.77
N ALA A 98 12.02 7.59 -9.39
CA ALA A 98 13.14 8.50 -9.15
C ALA A 98 12.72 9.52 -8.07
N PHE A 99 13.03 9.19 -6.82
CA PHE A 99 13.02 10.17 -5.72
C PHE A 99 14.47 10.56 -5.41
#